data_AF-A0A8J8FCM3-F1
#
_entry.id   AF-A0A8J8FCM3-F1
#
_cell.length_a   1.000
_cell.length_b   1.000
_cell.length_c   1.000
_cell.angle_alpha   90.00
_cell.angle_beta   90.00
_cell.angle_gamma   90.00
#
_symmetry.space_group_name_H-M   'P 1'
#
loop_
_entity.id
_entity.type
_entity.pdbx_description
1 polymer ?
#
loop_
_entity_poly.entity_id
_entity_poly.type
_entity_poly.pdbx_seq_one_letter_code
_entity_poly.pdbx_strand_id
1 'polypeptide(L)'
;EIDERRKRHTMNEIMVERFSDVIVQFHPDRAIVDAADVKAERFAANLRANYEKAGGGEIEIISEFKADDHYPLVSAASIVAKVHRDRSIRALEANIGAEIGSGYPADPKTVRFLKELLKAKELDDIPSYVRKSWKTVQSFIYT
;
A
#
# COMPACT_ATOMS: atom_id res chain seq x y z
N GLU A 1 -4.46 11.27 1.62
CA GLU A 1 -3.22 10.94 2.36
C GLU A 1 -2.09 10.48 1.44
N ILE A 2 -2.23 9.34 0.74
CA ILE A 2 -1.14 8.75 -0.06
C ILE A 2 -0.56 9.73 -1.10
N ASP A 3 -1.39 10.35 -1.94
CA ASP A 3 -0.90 11.32 -2.95
C ASP A 3 -0.23 12.54 -2.32
N GLU A 4 -0.69 12.97 -1.15
CA GLU A 4 -0.07 14.10 -0.44
C GLU A 4 1.33 13.74 0.06
N ARG A 5 1.49 12.54 0.60
CA ARG A 5 2.80 12.01 1.00
C ARG A 5 3.71 11.80 -0.19
N ARG A 6 3.16 11.38 -1.34
CA ARG A 6 3.90 11.17 -2.60
C ARG A 6 4.53 12.43 -3.18
N LYS A 7 4.17 13.63 -2.70
CA LYS A 7 4.86 14.88 -3.04
C LYS A 7 6.25 15.00 -2.42
N ARG A 8 6.49 14.31 -1.30
CA ARG A 8 7.74 14.40 -0.51
C ARG A 8 8.44 13.06 -0.32
N HIS A 9 7.74 11.95 -0.53
CA HIS A 9 8.25 10.61 -0.28
C HIS A 9 7.96 9.66 -1.44
N THR A 10 8.88 8.73 -1.65
CA THR A 10 8.69 7.56 -2.50
C THR A 10 7.69 6.58 -1.87
N MET A 11 7.15 5.65 -2.66
CA MET A 11 6.26 4.62 -2.13
C MET A 11 7.01 3.73 -1.13
N ASN A 12 8.26 3.39 -1.42
CA ASN A 12 9.09 2.57 -0.53
C ASN A 12 9.29 3.25 0.84
N GLU A 13 9.53 4.55 0.88
CA GLU A 13 9.64 5.29 2.15
C GLU A 13 8.32 5.27 2.93
N ILE A 14 7.19 5.51 2.26
CA ILE A 14 5.86 5.41 2.90
C ILE A 14 5.62 4.00 3.44
N MET A 15 6.00 2.97 2.70
CA MET A 15 5.84 1.57 3.14
C MET A 15 6.72 1.26 4.35
N VAL A 16 7.98 1.70 4.35
CA VAL A 16 8.89 1.57 5.50
C VAL A 16 8.26 2.22 6.73
N GLU A 17 7.74 3.45 6.60
CA GLU A 17 7.10 4.14 7.73
C GLU A 17 5.87 3.38 8.25
N ARG A 18 4.94 2.98 7.37
CA ARG A 18 3.73 2.23 7.80
C ARG A 18 4.05 0.88 8.43
N PHE A 19 5.05 0.16 7.94
CA PHE A 19 5.50 -1.09 8.56
C PHE A 19 6.18 -0.83 9.90
N SER A 20 6.98 0.25 10.00
CA SER A 20 7.62 0.66 11.25
C SER A 20 6.57 0.99 12.32
N ASP A 21 5.50 1.69 11.96
CA ASP A 21 4.41 2.04 12.88
C ASP A 21 3.81 0.78 13.55
N VAL A 22 3.62 -0.29 12.79
CA VAL A 22 3.11 -1.58 13.31
C VAL A 22 4.13 -2.24 14.23
N ILE A 23 5.41 -2.30 13.84
CA ILE A 23 6.46 -2.91 14.66
C ILE A 23 6.63 -2.15 15.98
N VAL A 24 6.65 -0.81 15.93
CA VAL A 24 6.72 0.06 17.11
C VAL A 24 5.51 -0.15 18.01
N GLN A 25 4.31 -0.29 17.45
CA GLN A 25 3.11 -0.50 18.25
C GLN A 25 3.14 -1.82 19.06
N PHE A 26 3.69 -2.90 18.49
CA PHE A 26 3.64 -4.22 19.11
C PHE A 26 4.91 -4.60 19.90
N HIS A 27 6.03 -3.90 19.67
CA HIS A 27 7.33 -4.20 20.30
C HIS A 27 7.73 -5.69 20.26
N PRO A 28 7.72 -6.35 19.10
CA PRO A 28 8.02 -7.78 19.03
C PRO A 28 9.53 -8.05 19.19
N ASP A 29 9.89 -9.20 19.75
CA ASP A 29 11.28 -9.69 19.74
C ASP A 29 11.76 -10.01 18.32
N ARG A 30 10.83 -10.47 17.47
CA ARG A 30 11.08 -10.80 16.06
C ARG A 30 9.93 -10.34 15.16
N ALA A 31 10.28 -9.67 14.07
CA ALA A 31 9.38 -9.31 12.97
C ALA A 31 9.78 -10.01 11.67
N ILE A 32 8.84 -10.75 11.07
CA ILE A 32 8.97 -11.31 9.72
C ILE A 32 8.11 -10.46 8.80
N VAL A 33 8.70 -9.88 7.77
CA VAL A 33 8.02 -8.95 6.87
C VAL A 33 8.17 -9.38 5.42
N ASP A 34 7.08 -9.25 4.66
CA ASP A 34 7.13 -9.33 3.20
C ASP A 34 7.71 -8.02 2.65
N ALA A 35 8.76 -8.13 1.84
CA ALA A 35 9.56 -6.99 1.40
C ALA A 35 8.75 -6.08 0.46
N ALA A 36 8.45 -4.86 0.92
CA ALA A 36 7.78 -3.82 0.12
C ALA A 36 8.79 -2.88 -0.60
N ASP A 37 10.01 -3.34 -0.80
CA ASP A 37 11.11 -2.63 -1.46
C ASP A 37 11.68 -3.51 -2.59
N VAL A 38 12.48 -2.95 -3.50
CA VAL A 38 13.24 -3.71 -4.50
C VAL A 38 14.43 -4.47 -3.91
N LYS A 39 14.83 -4.17 -2.67
CA LYS A 39 15.89 -4.86 -1.92
C LYS A 39 15.39 -5.17 -0.50
N ALA A 40 15.20 -6.45 -0.20
CA ALA A 40 14.65 -6.90 1.08
C ALA A 40 15.56 -6.51 2.27
N GLU A 41 16.88 -6.58 2.10
CA GLU A 41 17.86 -6.24 3.13
C GLU A 41 17.81 -4.75 3.48
N ARG A 42 17.63 -3.90 2.46
CA ARG A 42 17.43 -2.45 2.66
C ARG A 42 16.14 -2.18 3.42
N PHE A 43 15.07 -2.92 3.12
CA PHE A 43 13.81 -2.79 3.83
C PHE A 43 13.98 -3.14 5.31
N ALA A 44 14.58 -4.29 5.62
CA ALA A 44 14.88 -4.69 7.00
C ALA A 44 15.76 -3.67 7.76
N ALA A 45 16.81 -3.15 7.10
CA ALA A 45 17.69 -2.15 7.69
C ALA A 45 16.95 -0.86 8.04
N ASN A 46 16.09 -0.37 7.14
CA ASN A 46 15.30 0.83 7.37
C ASN A 46 14.26 0.64 8.49
N LEU A 47 13.60 -0.52 8.55
CA LEU A 47 12.67 -0.83 9.65
C LEU A 47 13.38 -0.87 11.00
N ARG A 48 14.56 -1.50 11.06
CA ARG A 48 15.37 -1.55 12.29
C ARG A 48 15.78 -0.15 12.73
N ALA A 49 16.28 0.68 11.81
CA ALA A 49 16.68 2.05 12.11
C ALA A 49 15.50 2.91 12.60
N ASN A 50 14.30 2.71 12.06
CA ASN A 50 13.11 3.42 12.54
C ASN A 50 12.64 2.92 13.91
N TYR A 51 12.71 1.62 14.17
CA TYR A 51 12.38 1.06 15.48
C TYR A 51 13.32 1.57 16.58
N GLU A 52 14.63 1.60 16.31
CA GLU A 52 15.64 2.18 17.21
C GLU A 52 15.39 3.67 17.47
N LYS A 53 15.12 4.46 16.42
CA LYS A 53 14.77 5.89 16.54
C LYS A 53 13.51 6.12 17.37
N ALA A 54 12.58 5.18 17.38
CA ALA A 54 11.36 5.23 18.20
C ALA A 54 11.59 4.81 19.66
N GLY A 55 12.84 4.54 20.06
CA GLY A 55 13.18 4.06 21.41
C GLY A 55 12.96 2.55 21.60
N GLY A 56 12.77 1.80 20.52
CA GLY A 56 12.73 0.35 20.54
C GLY A 56 14.09 -0.25 20.91
N GLY A 57 14.08 -1.39 21.60
CA GLY A 57 15.28 -2.15 21.94
C GLY A 57 15.79 -3.01 20.78
N GLU A 58 16.50 -4.09 21.12
CA GLU A 58 16.92 -5.07 20.13
C GLU A 58 15.72 -5.79 19.50
N ILE A 59 15.78 -5.99 18.18
CA ILE A 59 14.76 -6.71 17.40
C ILE A 59 15.42 -7.49 16.26
N GLU A 60 14.98 -8.73 16.08
CA GLU A 60 15.27 -9.50 14.87
C GLU A 60 14.27 -9.14 13.76
N ILE A 61 14.76 -8.64 12.63
CA ILE A 61 13.94 -8.34 11.45
C ILE A 61 14.39 -9.22 10.30
N ILE A 62 13.48 -10.10 9.86
CA ILE A 62 13.63 -10.97 8.70
C ILE A 62 12.76 -10.39 7.59
N SER A 63 13.38 -9.90 6.52
CA SER A 63 12.67 -9.40 5.34
C SER A 63 13.00 -10.29 4.15
N GLU A 64 11.98 -10.82 3.51
CA GLU A 64 12.11 -11.68 2.34
C GLU A 64 11.06 -11.29 1.29
N PHE A 65 11.34 -11.59 0.02
CA PHE A 65 10.32 -11.48 -1.02
C PHE A 65 9.36 -12.66 -0.92
N LYS A 66 8.05 -12.40 -1.02
CA LYS A 66 7.01 -13.45 -0.95
C LYS A 66 7.04 -14.20 0.36
N ALA A 67 7.30 -13.48 1.45
CA ALA A 67 7.31 -14.09 2.78
C ALA A 67 5.94 -14.69 3.15
N ASP A 68 4.84 -14.22 2.54
CA ASP A 68 3.51 -14.79 2.73
C ASP A 68 3.32 -16.19 2.12
N ASP A 69 4.18 -16.62 1.19
CA ASP A 69 4.18 -17.97 0.62
C ASP A 69 4.86 -19.00 1.55
N HIS A 70 5.73 -18.54 2.45
CA HIS A 70 6.61 -19.40 3.25
C HIS A 70 6.33 -19.34 4.75
N TYR A 71 5.83 -18.21 5.26
CA TYR A 71 5.60 -18.00 6.68
C TYR A 71 4.10 -17.86 6.97
N PRO A 72 3.49 -18.82 7.72
CA PRO A 72 2.06 -18.75 8.04
C PRO A 72 1.63 -17.46 8.75
N LEU A 73 2.50 -16.86 9.57
CA LEU A 73 2.24 -15.57 10.22
C LEU A 73 2.11 -14.43 9.22
N VAL A 74 3.00 -14.38 8.23
CA VAL A 74 2.97 -13.35 7.17
C VAL A 74 1.79 -13.61 6.23
N SER A 75 1.48 -14.87 5.95
CA SER A 75 0.28 -15.28 5.21
C SER A 75 -1.01 -14.79 5.89
N ALA A 76 -1.12 -14.98 7.21
CA ALA A 76 -2.24 -14.48 8.00
C ALA A 76 -2.37 -12.95 7.93
N ALA A 77 -1.25 -12.22 8.08
CA ALA A 77 -1.22 -10.76 7.93
C ALA A 77 -1.67 -10.31 6.52
N SER A 78 -1.21 -11.01 5.48
CA SER A 78 -1.58 -10.80 4.08
C SER A 78 -3.09 -10.98 3.87
N ILE A 79 -3.69 -12.04 4.44
CA ILE A 79 -5.14 -12.28 4.42
C ILE A 79 -5.89 -11.15 5.10
N VAL A 80 -5.50 -10.77 6.33
CA VAL A 80 -6.16 -9.70 7.09
C VAL A 80 -6.14 -8.38 6.29
N ALA A 81 -4.98 -8.01 5.74
CA ALA A 81 -4.85 -6.79 4.94
C ALA A 81 -5.73 -6.81 3.68
N LYS A 82 -5.74 -7.92 2.93
CA LYS A 82 -6.53 -8.07 1.69
C LYS A 82 -8.03 -8.05 1.98
N VAL A 83 -8.50 -8.76 3.02
CA VAL A 83 -9.92 -8.77 3.41
C VAL A 83 -10.39 -7.37 3.83
N HIS A 84 -9.57 -6.65 4.60
CA HIS A 84 -9.90 -5.28 5.00
C HIS A 84 -9.99 -4.33 3.80
N ARG A 85 -9.03 -4.43 2.87
CA ARG A 85 -9.05 -3.66 1.61
C ARG A 85 -10.30 -3.96 0.79
N ASP A 86 -10.62 -5.23 0.57
CA ASP A 86 -11.74 -5.64 -0.27
C ASP A 86 -13.08 -5.18 0.33
N ARG A 87 -13.21 -5.19 1.66
CA ARG A 87 -14.36 -4.60 2.35
C ARG A 87 -14.46 -3.08 2.09
N SER A 88 -13.35 -2.35 2.19
CA SER A 88 -13.31 -0.91 1.92
C SER A 88 -13.69 -0.56 0.48
N ILE A 89 -13.24 -1.37 -0.49
CA ILE A 89 -13.63 -1.20 -1.91
C ILE A 89 -15.13 -1.41 -2.08
N ARG A 90 -15.72 -2.48 -1.54
CA ARG A 90 -17.16 -2.71 -1.63
C ARG A 90 -17.99 -1.60 -0.98
N ALA A 91 -17.55 -1.11 0.17
CA ALA A 91 -18.18 0.04 0.82
C ALA A 91 -18.11 1.30 -0.07
N LEU A 92 -16.99 1.52 -0.74
CA LEU A 92 -16.84 2.61 -1.69
C LEU A 92 -17.75 2.43 -2.91
N GLU A 93 -17.82 1.23 -3.51
CA GLU A 93 -18.73 0.90 -4.61
C GLU A 93 -20.19 1.20 -4.24
N ALA A 94 -20.61 0.81 -3.03
CA ALA A 94 -21.95 1.09 -2.52
C ALA A 94 -22.20 2.59 -2.35
N ASN A 95 -21.21 3.34 -1.87
CA ASN A 95 -21.32 4.79 -1.66
C ASN A 95 -21.39 5.57 -2.97
N ILE A 96 -20.65 5.17 -4.00
CA ILE A 96 -20.62 5.87 -5.29
C ILE A 96 -21.63 5.32 -6.31
N GLY A 97 -22.24 4.16 -6.03
CA GLY A 97 -23.20 3.52 -6.91
C GLY A 97 -22.61 2.97 -8.21
N ALA A 98 -21.33 2.56 -8.20
CA ALA A 98 -20.62 2.08 -9.38
C ALA A 98 -19.68 0.91 -9.06
N GLU A 99 -19.54 -0.03 -9.99
CA GLU A 99 -18.58 -1.13 -9.91
C GLU A 99 -17.17 -0.62 -10.23
N ILE A 100 -16.26 -0.75 -9.28
CA ILE A 100 -14.84 -0.39 -9.39
C ILE A 100 -14.01 -1.61 -9.77
N GLY A 101 -14.37 -2.80 -9.30
CA GLY A 101 -13.51 -3.99 -9.38
C GLY A 101 -12.43 -4.00 -8.31
N SER A 102 -11.30 -4.67 -8.55
CA SER A 102 -10.26 -4.91 -7.53
C SER A 102 -9.45 -3.67 -7.13
N GLY A 103 -9.47 -2.60 -7.93
CA GLY A 103 -8.63 -1.42 -7.75
C GLY A 103 -7.22 -1.57 -8.34
N TYR A 104 -6.91 -2.69 -9.03
CA TYR A 104 -5.63 -2.89 -9.72
C TYR A 104 -5.71 -2.64 -11.22
N PRO A 105 -4.63 -2.12 -11.85
CA PRO A 105 -4.59 -1.94 -13.31
C PRO A 105 -4.72 -3.23 -14.13
N ALA A 106 -4.46 -4.39 -13.52
CA ALA A 106 -4.62 -5.69 -14.17
C ALA A 106 -6.09 -6.14 -14.28
N ASP A 107 -7.00 -5.51 -13.53
CA ASP A 107 -8.43 -5.82 -13.59
C ASP A 107 -9.11 -4.95 -14.65
N PRO A 108 -9.68 -5.56 -15.71
CA PRO A 108 -10.39 -4.83 -16.76
C PRO A 108 -11.54 -3.96 -16.24
N LYS A 109 -12.21 -4.37 -15.15
CA LYS A 109 -13.30 -3.60 -14.54
C LYS A 109 -12.78 -2.29 -13.97
N THR A 110 -11.66 -2.33 -13.26
CA THR A 110 -10.99 -1.14 -12.71
C THR A 110 -10.51 -0.21 -13.80
N VAL A 111 -9.91 -0.74 -14.86
CA VAL A 111 -9.48 0.10 -15.99
C VAL A 111 -10.66 0.79 -16.66
N ARG A 112 -11.77 0.08 -16.89
CA ARG A 112 -13.00 0.67 -17.47
C ARG A 112 -13.56 1.76 -16.55
N PHE A 113 -13.73 1.46 -15.26
CA PHE A 113 -14.21 2.43 -14.27
C PHE A 113 -13.36 3.70 -14.26
N LEU A 114 -12.02 3.57 -14.23
CA LEU A 114 -11.12 4.72 -14.23
C LEU A 114 -11.20 5.51 -15.54
N LYS A 115 -11.26 4.86 -16.70
CA LYS A 115 -11.39 5.57 -17.99
C LYS A 115 -12.68 6.36 -18.06
N GLU A 116 -13.81 5.77 -17.66
CA GLU A 116 -15.11 6.43 -17.65
C GLU A 116 -15.13 7.61 -16.66
N LEU A 117 -14.60 7.40 -15.45
CA LEU A 117 -14.52 8.42 -14.42
C LEU A 117 -13.68 9.62 -14.86
N LEU A 118 -12.56 9.38 -15.56
CA LEU A 118 -11.57 10.42 -15.88
C LEU A 118 -11.81 11.12 -17.23
N LYS A 119 -12.66 10.57 -18.12
CA LYS A 119 -12.87 11.04 -19.50
C LYS A 119 -13.20 12.53 -19.64
N ALA A 120 -13.76 13.16 -18.62
CA ALA A 120 -14.17 14.56 -18.64
C ALA A 120 -13.88 15.29 -17.32
N LYS A 121 -12.87 14.84 -16.56
CA LYS A 121 -12.50 15.44 -15.28
C LYS A 121 -11.18 16.17 -15.38
N GLU A 122 -11.16 17.40 -14.89
CA GLU A 122 -9.91 18.09 -14.55
C GLU A 122 -9.23 17.42 -13.35
N LEU A 123 -7.92 17.62 -13.20
CA LEU A 123 -7.12 16.98 -12.14
C LEU A 123 -7.64 17.26 -10.72
N ASP A 124 -8.23 18.45 -10.52
CA ASP A 124 -8.80 18.88 -9.25
C ASP A 124 -10.18 18.25 -8.96
N ASP A 125 -10.87 17.77 -9.99
CA ASP A 125 -12.19 17.11 -9.89
C ASP A 125 -12.09 15.59 -9.70
N ILE A 126 -10.87 15.06 -9.69
CA ILE A 126 -10.62 13.63 -9.48
C ILE A 126 -10.89 13.28 -8.01
N PRO A 127 -11.79 12.32 -7.75
CA PRO A 127 -12.14 11.92 -6.39
C PRO A 127 -10.93 11.42 -5.59
N SER A 128 -10.94 11.68 -4.28
CA SER A 128 -9.84 11.35 -3.37
C SER A 128 -9.52 9.85 -3.25
N TYR A 129 -10.45 8.97 -3.65
CA TYR A 129 -10.23 7.53 -3.70
C TYR A 129 -9.41 7.08 -4.92
N VAL A 130 -9.17 7.96 -5.90
CA VAL A 130 -8.29 7.72 -7.04
C VAL A 130 -6.92 8.29 -6.73
N ARG A 131 -5.88 7.47 -6.88
CA ARG A 131 -4.49 7.89 -6.64
C ARG A 131 -3.91 8.55 -7.87
N LYS A 132 -3.84 9.88 -7.88
CA LYS A 132 -3.39 10.71 -9.00
C LYS A 132 -1.91 10.52 -9.34
N SER A 133 -1.08 10.17 -8.36
CA SER A 133 0.36 9.95 -8.59
C SER A 133 0.70 8.60 -9.22
N TRP A 134 -0.30 7.78 -9.57
CA TRP A 134 -0.09 6.47 -10.20
C TRP A 134 0.03 6.62 -11.71
N LYS A 135 0.98 5.88 -12.29
CA LYS A 135 1.22 5.89 -13.75
C LYS A 135 -0.05 5.60 -14.56
N THR A 136 -0.88 4.67 -14.12
CA THR A 136 -2.15 4.34 -14.80
C THR A 136 -3.08 5.56 -14.90
N VAL A 137 -3.24 6.32 -13.82
CA VAL A 137 -4.09 7.52 -13.80
C VAL A 137 -3.45 8.63 -14.63
N GLN A 138 -2.13 8.86 -14.48
CA GLN A 138 -1.41 9.83 -15.30
C GLN A 138 -1.53 9.52 -16.80
N SER A 139 -1.46 8.25 -17.20
CA SER A 139 -1.62 7.86 -18.60
C SER A 139 -3.01 8.14 -19.16
N PHE A 140 -4.05 8.22 -18.34
CA PHE A 140 -5.40 8.52 -18.82
C PHE A 140 -5.71 10.02 -18.86
N ILE A 141 -4.94 10.85 -18.13
CA ILE A 141 -5.12 12.31 -18.06
C ILE A 141 -4.28 13.03 -19.13
N TYR A 142 -3.07 12.53 -19.41
CA TYR A 142 -2.12 13.16 -20.33
C TYR A 142 -2.10 12.53 -21.74
N THR A 143 -3.14 11.76 -22.08
CA THR A 143 -3.39 11.28 -23.46
C THR A 143 -4.50 12.09 -24.08
#